data_AF-A0A0C2SN94-F1
#
_entry.id   AF-A0A0C2SN94-F1
#
_cell.length_a   1.000
_cell.length_b   1.000
_cell.length_c   1.000
_cell.angle_alpha   90.00
_cell.angle_beta   90.00
_cell.angle_gamma   90.00
#
_symmetry.space_group_name_H-M   'P 1'
#
loop_
_entity.id
_entity.type
_entity.pdbx_description
1 polymer ?
#
loop_
_entity_poly.entity_id
_entity_poly.type
_entity_poly.pdbx_seq_one_letter_code
_entity_poly.pdbx_strand_id
1 'polypeptide(L)'
;FNVIAYYMPISFDADSASAITNLEDDNGLTPNGLKHARCIKAVHKRSKNQTAAHLILGFSLRMEANEAIARGWLRIAEKRVAVRKLVAEP
;
A
#
# COMPACT_ATOMS: atom_id res chain seq x y z
N PHE A 1 -1.65 -8.45 8.62
CA PHE A 1 -1.54 -7.20 9.42
C PHE A 1 -1.80 -6.03 8.50
N ASN A 2 -2.73 -5.15 8.84
CA ASN A 2 -3.23 -4.17 7.88
C ASN A 2 -2.63 -2.78 8.13
N VAL A 3 -2.11 -2.20 7.05
CA VAL A 3 -1.51 -0.87 7.01
C VAL A 3 -2.23 -0.08 5.93
N ILE A 4 -2.48 1.20 6.18
CA ILE A 4 -3.04 2.13 5.21
C ILE A 4 -1.92 3.03 4.66
N ALA A 5 -1.86 3.13 3.34
CA ALA A 5 -0.97 3.98 2.58
C ALA A 5 -1.76 5.17 2.00
N TYR A 6 -1.31 6.39 2.27
CA TYR A 6 -2.00 7.63 1.92
C TYR A 6 -1.39 8.33 0.69
N TYR A 7 -2.23 9.00 -0.10
CA TYR A 7 -1.78 9.81 -1.25
C TYR A 7 -0.95 9.04 -2.29
N MET A 8 -1.32 7.79 -2.49
CA MET A 8 -0.69 6.88 -3.44
C MET A 8 -1.08 7.26 -4.89
N PRO A 9 -0.15 7.29 -5.86
CA PRO A 9 -0.44 7.72 -7.23
C PRO A 9 -1.48 6.82 -7.90
N ILE A 10 -2.49 7.37 -8.58
CA ILE A 10 -3.50 6.54 -9.26
C ILE A 10 -2.95 5.64 -10.37
N SER A 11 -1.72 5.91 -10.82
CA SER A 11 -1.00 5.12 -11.82
C SER A 11 -0.53 3.76 -11.31
N PHE A 12 -0.44 3.54 -10.00
CA PHE A 12 -0.10 2.21 -9.50
C PHE A 12 -1.33 1.30 -9.48
N ASP A 13 -1.10 0.12 -10.05
CA ASP A 13 -2.09 -0.92 -10.17
C ASP A 13 -1.89 -1.92 -9.03
N ALA A 14 -2.81 -1.93 -8.08
CA ALA A 14 -2.78 -2.84 -6.94
C ALA A 14 -3.18 -4.29 -7.30
N ASP A 15 -3.74 -4.50 -8.50
CA ASP A 15 -4.13 -5.82 -8.99
C ASP A 15 -3.03 -6.45 -9.88
N SER A 16 -2.00 -5.67 -10.23
CA SER A 16 -0.85 -6.15 -11.01
C SER A 16 0.19 -6.83 -10.13
N ALA A 17 0.43 -8.13 -10.39
CA ALA A 17 1.45 -8.91 -9.67
C ALA A 17 2.85 -8.29 -9.76
N SER A 18 3.24 -7.75 -10.92
CA SER A 18 4.55 -7.11 -11.08
C SER A 18 4.67 -5.82 -10.26
N ALA A 19 3.58 -5.06 -10.12
CA ALA A 19 3.57 -3.87 -9.28
C ALA A 19 3.71 -4.22 -7.78
N ILE A 20 3.12 -5.34 -7.35
CA ILE A 20 3.28 -5.84 -5.99
C ILE A 20 4.71 -6.32 -5.74
N THR A 21 5.28 -7.13 -6.64
CA THR A 21 6.66 -7.60 -6.51
C THR A 21 7.65 -6.43 -6.46
N ASN A 22 7.51 -5.45 -7.36
CA ASN A 22 8.37 -4.27 -7.34
C ASN A 22 8.23 -3.47 -6.03
N LEU A 23 7.02 -3.38 -5.47
CA LEU A 23 6.80 -2.73 -4.18
C LEU A 23 7.46 -3.52 -3.04
N GLU A 24 7.37 -4.85 -3.05
CA GLU A 24 8.07 -5.69 -2.07
C GLU A 24 9.58 -5.45 -2.13
N ASP A 25 10.16 -5.52 -3.32
CA ASP A 25 11.60 -5.33 -3.55
C ASP A 25 12.06 -3.91 -3.16
N ASP A 26 11.34 -2.88 -3.58
CA ASP A 26 11.65 -1.47 -3.28
C ASP A 26 11.65 -1.15 -1.78
N ASN A 27 10.93 -1.94 -0.99
CA ASN A 27 10.80 -1.75 0.45
C ASN A 27 11.58 -2.78 1.26
N GLY A 28 12.28 -3.70 0.61
CA GLY A 28 13.02 -4.78 1.27
C GLY A 28 12.11 -5.77 2.02
N LEU A 29 10.88 -5.93 1.55
CA LEU A 29 9.96 -6.92 2.09
C LEU A 29 10.34 -8.32 1.62
N THR A 30 9.94 -9.33 2.37
CA THR A 30 10.06 -10.71 1.91
C THR A 30 9.23 -10.93 0.64
N PRO A 31 9.67 -11.79 -0.30
CA PRO A 31 8.87 -12.16 -1.47
C PRO A 31 7.53 -12.77 -1.04
N ASN A 32 6.42 -12.25 -1.56
CA ASN A 32 5.05 -12.57 -1.11
C ASN A 32 4.76 -12.17 0.35
N GLY A 33 5.51 -11.18 0.87
CA GLY A 33 5.30 -10.53 2.15
C GLY A 33 3.96 -9.79 2.22
N LEU A 34 3.42 -9.36 1.07
CA LEU A 34 2.09 -8.78 0.95
C LEU A 34 1.06 -9.82 0.53
N LYS A 35 0.14 -10.13 1.44
CA LYS A 35 -1.01 -11.02 1.19
C LYS A 35 -2.05 -10.40 0.26
N HIS A 36 -2.22 -9.09 0.34
CA HIS A 36 -3.10 -8.34 -0.56
C HIS A 36 -2.76 -6.86 -0.54
N ALA A 37 -3.02 -6.19 -1.66
CA ALA A 37 -3.10 -4.75 -1.76
C ALA A 37 -4.47 -4.41 -2.35
N ARG A 38 -5.22 -3.49 -1.73
CA ARG A 38 -6.51 -3.06 -2.28
C ARG A 38 -6.71 -1.57 -2.12
N CYS A 39 -7.19 -0.92 -3.17
CA CYS A 39 -7.60 0.47 -3.09
C CYS A 39 -8.90 0.60 -2.28
N ILE A 40 -8.98 1.58 -1.39
CA ILE A 40 -10.21 1.83 -0.60
C ILE A 40 -11.36 2.28 -1.53
N LYS A 41 -11.04 3.13 -2.51
CA LYS A 41 -11.99 3.55 -3.54
C LYS A 41 -11.78 2.73 -4.81
N ALA A 42 -12.81 1.99 -5.20
CA ALA A 42 -12.87 1.31 -6.48
C ALA A 42 -12.70 2.31 -7.63
N VAL A 43 -12.07 1.87 -8.73
CA VAL A 43 -11.72 2.73 -9.87
C VAL A 43 -12.94 3.49 -10.42
N HIS A 44 -14.09 2.82 -10.53
CA HIS A 44 -15.35 3.40 -11.02
C HIS A 44 -15.97 4.48 -10.09
N LYS A 45 -15.50 4.59 -8.84
CA LYS A 45 -15.94 5.63 -7.89
C LYS A 45 -14.95 6.80 -7.77
N ARG A 46 -13.87 6.80 -8.57
CA ARG A 46 -12.87 7.87 -8.56
C ARG A 46 -13.40 9.06 -9.37
N SER A 47 -13.13 10.27 -8.89
CA SER A 47 -13.42 11.48 -9.67
C SER A 47 -12.47 11.56 -10.87
N LYS A 48 -12.92 12.12 -12.00
CA LYS A 48 -12.12 12.27 -13.23
C LYS A 48 -10.79 13.02 -13.01
N ASN A 49 -10.72 13.89 -12.00
CA ASN A 49 -9.53 14.68 -11.67
C ASN A 49 -8.77 14.15 -10.44
N GLN A 50 -9.09 12.97 -9.95
CA GLN A 50 -8.44 12.43 -8.75
C GLN A 50 -7.03 11.94 -9.08
N THR A 51 -6.01 12.60 -8.54
CA THR A 51 -4.58 12.28 -8.78
C THR A 51 -3.99 11.30 -7.76
N ALA A 52 -4.68 11.08 -6.63
CA ALA A 52 -4.19 10.24 -5.54
C ALA A 52 -5.29 9.34 -4.94
N ALA A 53 -4.92 8.16 -4.47
CA ALA A 53 -5.77 7.18 -3.84
C ALA A 53 -5.21 6.74 -2.47
N HIS A 54 -6.04 6.00 -1.71
CA HIS A 54 -5.62 5.32 -0.49
C HIS A 54 -5.61 3.81 -0.73
N LEU A 55 -4.55 3.17 -0.26
CA LEU A 55 -4.29 1.76 -0.44
C LEU A 55 -4.25 1.07 0.93
N ILE A 56 -4.92 -0.06 1.06
CA ILE A 56 -4.78 -0.96 2.20
C ILE A 56 -3.81 -2.06 1.80
N LEU A 57 -2.77 -2.24 2.60
CA LEU A 57 -1.76 -3.27 2.46
C LEU A 57 -1.93 -4.29 3.58
N GLY A 58 -2.14 -5.55 3.21
CA GLY A 58 -2.21 -6.67 4.12
C GLY A 58 -0.89 -7.43 4.14
N PHE A 59 -0.08 -7.22 5.17
CA PHE A 59 1.19 -7.92 5.37
C PHE A 59 0.98 -9.33 5.91
N SER A 60 1.84 -10.26 5.48
CA SER A 60 1.89 -11.64 5.93
C SER A 60 2.49 -11.73 7.33
N LEU A 61 3.55 -10.96 7.60
CA LEU A 61 4.26 -10.90 8.89
C LEU A 61 3.89 -9.65 9.69
N ARG A 62 3.79 -9.81 11.02
CA ARG A 62 3.56 -8.68 11.95
C ARG A 62 4.75 -7.73 11.96
N MET A 63 5.95 -8.31 11.90
CA MET A 63 7.21 -7.59 12.01
C MET A 63 7.35 -6.58 10.86
N GLU A 64 7.16 -7.02 9.62
CA GLU A 64 7.21 -6.15 8.43
C GLU A 64 6.15 -5.04 8.47
N ALA A 65 4.93 -5.36 8.91
CA ALA A 65 3.90 -4.34 9.07
C ALA A 65 4.30 -3.29 10.11
N ASN A 66 4.82 -3.72 11.25
CA ASN A 66 5.26 -2.82 12.31
C ASN A 66 6.46 -1.98 11.88
N GLU A 67 7.40 -2.55 11.13
CA GLU A 67 8.53 -1.85 10.56
C GLU A 67 8.09 -0.78 9.56
N ALA A 68 7.17 -1.11 8.64
CA ALA A 68 6.57 -0.15 7.73
C ALA A 68 5.89 1.01 8.47
N ILE A 69 5.13 0.70 9.54
CA ILE A 69 4.49 1.71 10.40
C ILE A 69 5.52 2.58 11.12
N ALA A 70 6.57 1.97 11.68
CA ALA A 70 7.64 2.67 12.41
C ALA A 70 8.46 3.58 11.48
N ARG A 71 8.73 3.10 10.26
CA ARG A 71 9.36 3.88 9.18
C ARG A 71 8.48 5.06 8.74
N GLY A 72 7.16 4.88 8.81
CA GLY A 72 6.16 5.91 8.50
C GLY A 72 5.92 6.13 6.99
N TRP A 73 6.65 5.43 6.13
CA TRP A 73 6.46 5.47 4.68
C TRP A 73 6.85 4.16 3.99
N LEU A 74 6.29 3.94 2.80
CA LEU A 74 6.70 2.91 1.84
C LEU A 74 6.93 3.55 0.47
N ARG A 75 7.84 2.99 -0.33
CA ARG A 75 8.03 3.37 -1.71
C ARG A 75 6.99 2.66 -2.59
N ILE A 76 6.16 3.42 -3.29
CA ILE A 76 5.08 2.92 -4.15
C ILE A 76 5.11 3.71 -5.45
N ALA A 77 5.29 3.03 -6.59
CA ALA A 77 5.49 3.67 -7.91
C ALA A 77 6.48 4.83 -7.87
N GLU A 78 7.70 4.53 -7.39
CA GLU A 78 8.82 5.47 -7.29
C GLU A 78 8.63 6.64 -6.31
N LYS A 79 7.45 6.75 -5.66
CA LYS A 79 7.13 7.81 -4.70
C LYS A 79 7.14 7.28 -3.27
N ARG A 80 7.62 8.10 -2.33
CA ARG A 80 7.41 7.85 -0.90
C ARG A 80 5.98 8.16 -0.51
N VAL A 81 5.27 7.14 -0.05
CA VAL A 81 3.89 7.18 0.37
C VAL A 81 3.83 7.02 1.89
N ALA A 82 3.17 7.94 2.57
CA ALA A 82 3.02 7.88 4.01
C ALA A 82 2.15 6.67 4.40
N VAL A 83 2.54 5.93 5.43
CA VAL A 83 1.80 4.76 5.90
C VAL A 83 1.48 4.82 7.39
N ARG A 84 0.35 4.24 7.80
CA ARG A 84 -0.06 4.11 9.20
C ARG A 84 -0.77 2.78 9.46
N LYS A 85 -0.87 2.40 10.73
CA LYS A 85 -1.68 1.26 11.15
C LYS A 85 -3.14 1.49 10.74
N LEU A 86 -3.76 0.50 10.10
CA LEU A 86 -5.20 0.52 9.89
C LEU A 86 -5.89 0.19 11.23
N VAL A 87 -6.61 1.16 11.79
CA VAL A 87 -7.41 0.99 13.00
C VAL A 87 -8.86 0.74 12.55
N ALA A 88 -9.46 -0.35 13.00
CA ALA A 88 -10.89 -0.58 12.79
C ALA A 88 -11.69 0.42 13.63
N GLU A 89 -12.81 0.92 13.11
CA GLU A 89 -13.69 1.79 13.89
C GLU A 89 -14.19 1.05 15.15
N PRO A 90 -14.23 1.71 16.31
CA PRO A 90 -14.63 1.13 17.59
C PRO A 90 -16.13 0.77 17.67
#